data_AF-A0A955GKS8-F1
#
_entry.id   AF-A0A955GKS8-F1
#
_cell.length_a   1.000
_cell.length_b   1.000
_cell.length_c   1.000
_cell.angle_alpha   90.00
_cell.angle_beta   90.00
_cell.angle_gamma   90.00
#
_symmetry.space_group_name_H-M   'P 1'
#
loop_
_entity.id
_entity.type
_entity.pdbx_description
1 polymer ?
#
loop_
_entity_poly.entity_id
_entity_poly.type
_entity_poly.pdbx_seq_one_letter_code
_entity_poly.pdbx_strand_id
1 'polypeptide(L)'
;IITQEYIGGISAAYLVGLVQQGVDPIKYVEEQLGSDLELQLKTLAYELILGVFTMPRIQGDPHPGNVKLLPENKVALIDFGISARSTDSKGAYFGLLKEYDKLNKGKFDMISLFTNTLRFFGGDLYRALLKLGNTFASNVDMNKELSRVVSTNFKILSGGMDIKETIKNPKAITILNRIANKDNKFGFVVKIESTEMLRAAQSVVTLLDSLGMYQKVVPEVYDAIIKKVEAEMPEIATEQDPSISTDRAIDIVSNWLERVADRDPALFKNLMEKMHMKQSVKAVKNHPTSVKSEENDEKQSTE
;
A
#
# COMPACT_ATOMS: atom_id res chain seq x y z
N ILE A 1 20.65 -18.19 -25.16
CA ILE A 1 21.59 -17.99 -24.04
C ILE A 1 21.67 -16.49 -23.82
N ILE A 2 21.37 -16.01 -22.60
CA ILE A 2 21.53 -14.59 -22.22
C ILE A 2 22.87 -14.48 -21.48
N THR A 3 23.73 -13.55 -21.89
CA THR A 3 25.02 -13.28 -21.25
C THR A 3 25.09 -11.83 -20.82
N GLN A 4 25.61 -11.58 -19.61
CA GLN A 4 25.81 -10.23 -19.07
C GLN A 4 27.22 -10.10 -18.50
N GLU A 5 27.67 -8.86 -18.26
CA GLU A 5 28.96 -8.59 -17.63
C GLU A 5 29.03 -9.24 -16.24
N TYR A 6 30.18 -9.80 -15.90
CA TYR A 6 30.39 -10.39 -14.59
C TYR A 6 30.50 -9.28 -13.53
N ILE A 7 29.58 -9.28 -12.58
CA ILE A 7 29.59 -8.37 -11.44
C ILE A 7 30.08 -9.13 -10.19
N GLY A 8 31.23 -8.70 -9.68
CA GLY A 8 31.82 -9.20 -8.43
C GLY A 8 31.11 -8.71 -7.16
N GLY A 9 31.84 -8.65 -6.05
CA GLY A 9 31.34 -8.13 -4.77
C GLY A 9 30.57 -9.12 -3.91
N ILE A 10 30.03 -8.60 -2.79
CA ILE A 10 29.35 -9.39 -1.76
C ILE A 10 27.86 -9.50 -2.11
N SER A 11 27.35 -10.72 -2.24
CA SER A 11 25.89 -10.92 -2.35
C SER A 11 25.21 -10.54 -1.04
N ALA A 12 24.12 -9.78 -1.11
CA ALA A 12 23.34 -9.44 0.07
C ALA A 12 22.74 -10.68 0.75
N ALA A 13 22.39 -11.73 -0.01
CA ALA A 13 21.96 -13.02 0.55
C ALA A 13 23.06 -13.67 1.39
N TYR A 14 24.30 -13.65 0.90
CA TYR A 14 25.45 -14.17 1.66
C TYR A 14 25.68 -13.35 2.93
N LEU A 15 25.60 -12.02 2.85
CA LEU A 15 25.73 -11.14 4.00
C LEU A 15 24.65 -11.42 5.06
N VAL A 16 23.39 -11.61 4.66
CA VAL A 16 22.31 -12.03 5.57
C VAL A 16 22.65 -13.36 6.25
N GLY A 17 23.22 -14.32 5.52
CA GLY A 17 23.68 -15.58 6.10
C GLY A 17 24.79 -15.40 7.14
N LEU A 18 25.69 -14.43 6.96
CA LEU A 18 26.72 -14.10 7.94
C LEU A 18 26.14 -13.44 9.21
N VAL A 19 25.15 -12.56 9.07
CA VAL A 19 24.44 -11.97 10.22
C VAL A 19 23.82 -13.05 11.10
N GLN A 20 23.23 -14.09 10.49
CA GLN A 20 22.68 -15.23 11.24
C GLN A 20 23.74 -16.03 12.01
N GLN A 21 25.01 -15.91 11.62
CA GLN A 21 26.15 -16.52 12.30
C GLN A 21 26.78 -15.56 13.35
N GLY A 22 26.17 -14.39 13.58
CA GLY A 22 26.65 -13.41 14.55
C GLY A 22 27.73 -12.45 14.02
N VAL A 23 27.96 -12.43 12.70
CA VAL A 23 28.89 -11.47 12.08
C VAL A 23 28.23 -10.10 12.00
N ASP A 24 28.98 -9.06 12.37
CA ASP A 24 28.57 -7.66 12.19
C ASP A 24 28.64 -7.30 10.69
N PRO A 25 27.51 -7.05 10.03
CA PRO A 25 27.49 -6.84 8.59
C PRO A 25 28.14 -5.52 8.18
N ILE A 26 28.13 -4.50 9.05
CA ILE A 26 28.73 -3.19 8.76
C ILE A 26 30.25 -3.36 8.69
N LYS A 27 30.84 -3.95 9.73
CA LYS A 27 32.29 -4.22 9.78
C LYS A 27 32.73 -5.13 8.65
N TYR A 28 31.96 -6.17 8.36
CA TYR A 28 32.31 -7.10 7.28
C TYR A 28 32.40 -6.39 5.92
N VAL A 29 31.44 -5.51 5.60
CA VAL A 29 31.44 -4.77 4.33
C VAL A 29 32.58 -3.75 4.28
N GLU A 30 32.87 -3.08 5.39
CA GLU A 30 34.00 -2.17 5.51
C GLU A 30 35.34 -2.90 5.29
N GLU A 31 35.56 -4.02 5.95
CA GLU A 31 36.81 -4.80 5.86
C GLU A 31 37.02 -5.42 4.48
N GLN A 32 35.95 -5.93 3.85
CA GLN A 32 36.06 -6.69 2.59
C GLN A 32 35.99 -5.80 1.35
N LEU A 33 35.29 -4.66 1.41
CA LEU A 33 35.03 -3.80 0.25
C LEU A 33 35.51 -2.35 0.45
N GLY A 34 35.95 -1.96 1.65
CA GLY A 34 36.24 -0.57 1.97
C GLY A 34 35.02 0.34 1.79
N SER A 35 33.82 -0.20 1.96
CA SER A 35 32.55 0.48 1.66
C SER A 35 31.66 0.61 2.89
N ASP A 36 30.77 1.59 2.84
CA ASP A 36 29.75 1.88 3.83
C ASP A 36 28.44 1.16 3.45
N LEU A 37 28.12 0.12 4.23
CA LEU A 37 26.88 -0.65 4.08
C LEU A 37 25.63 0.24 4.19
N GLU A 38 25.63 1.21 5.11
CA GLU A 38 24.48 2.08 5.32
C GLU A 38 24.23 2.95 4.08
N LEU A 39 25.28 3.55 3.53
CA LEU A 39 25.19 4.37 2.32
C LEU A 39 24.72 3.54 1.11
N GLN A 40 25.23 2.32 0.96
CA GLN A 40 24.82 1.40 -0.09
C GLN A 40 23.34 1.06 0.00
N LEU A 41 22.86 0.71 1.20
CA LEU A 41 21.46 0.38 1.43
C LEU A 41 20.54 1.60 1.29
N LYS A 42 20.98 2.79 1.70
CA LYS A 42 20.28 4.06 1.43
C LYS A 42 20.14 4.29 -0.06
N THR A 43 21.22 4.11 -0.82
CA THR A 43 21.22 4.27 -2.29
C THR A 43 20.23 3.30 -2.94
N LEU A 44 20.31 2.02 -2.59
CA LEU A 44 19.41 0.99 -3.11
C LEU A 44 17.93 1.32 -2.83
N ALA A 45 17.60 1.60 -1.58
CA ALA A 45 16.22 1.89 -1.19
C ALA A 45 15.73 3.20 -1.85
N TYR A 46 16.59 4.21 -1.91
CA TYR A 46 16.29 5.49 -2.52
C TYR A 46 15.93 5.34 -4.00
N GLU A 47 16.77 4.67 -4.80
CA GLU A 47 16.53 4.48 -6.23
C GLU A 47 15.27 3.66 -6.50
N LEU A 48 15.03 2.59 -5.72
CA LEU A 48 13.85 1.74 -5.90
C LEU A 48 12.54 2.46 -5.58
N ILE A 49 12.50 3.29 -4.53
CA ILE A 49 11.29 4.02 -4.15
C ILE A 49 11.10 5.24 -5.04
N LEU A 50 12.17 6.00 -5.34
CA LEU A 50 12.12 7.15 -6.23
C LEU A 50 11.70 6.75 -7.65
N GLY A 51 12.12 5.56 -8.10
CA GLY A 51 11.75 5.00 -9.40
C GLY A 51 10.24 4.91 -9.64
N VAL A 52 9.42 4.77 -8.58
CA VAL A 52 7.95 4.80 -8.73
C VAL A 52 7.45 6.14 -9.28
N PHE A 53 8.15 7.24 -8.96
CA PHE A 53 7.81 8.57 -9.42
C PHE A 53 8.45 8.91 -10.76
N THR A 54 9.67 8.43 -11.01
CA THR A 54 10.49 8.86 -12.16
C THR A 54 10.51 7.88 -13.33
N MET A 55 10.11 6.62 -13.13
CA MET A 55 10.20 5.57 -14.15
C MET A 55 8.82 4.92 -14.42
N PRO A 56 8.58 4.44 -15.65
CA PRO A 56 7.35 3.71 -15.98
C PRO A 56 7.32 2.29 -15.39
N ARG A 57 8.49 1.72 -15.12
CA ARG A 57 8.66 0.42 -14.48
C ARG A 57 9.79 0.49 -13.47
N ILE A 58 9.66 -0.28 -12.40
CA ILE A 58 10.70 -0.47 -11.39
C ILE A 58 11.12 -1.94 -11.36
N GLN A 59 12.23 -2.24 -10.70
CA GLN A 59 12.60 -3.62 -10.42
C GLN A 59 11.53 -4.26 -9.50
N GLY A 60 10.96 -5.38 -9.93
CA GLY A 60 9.86 -6.04 -9.25
C GLY A 60 10.29 -7.07 -8.20
N ASP A 61 11.58 -7.39 -8.12
CA ASP A 61 12.13 -8.40 -7.20
C ASP A 61 13.57 -8.12 -6.72
N PRO A 62 13.81 -7.04 -5.96
CA PRO A 62 15.11 -6.72 -5.40
C PRO A 62 15.42 -7.59 -4.17
N HIS A 63 15.21 -8.91 -4.25
CA HIS A 63 15.49 -9.82 -3.16
C HIS A 63 17.00 -9.93 -2.89
N PRO A 64 17.46 -10.39 -1.70
CA PRO A 64 18.87 -10.39 -1.34
C PRO A 64 19.81 -11.11 -2.33
N GLY A 65 19.33 -12.17 -3.01
CA GLY A 65 20.11 -12.85 -4.06
C GLY A 65 20.39 -12.00 -5.32
N ASN A 66 19.58 -10.97 -5.59
CA ASN A 66 19.66 -10.11 -6.76
C ASN A 66 20.44 -8.81 -6.50
N VAL A 67 20.91 -8.63 -5.26
CA VAL A 67 21.62 -7.43 -4.81
C VAL A 67 23.07 -7.80 -4.51
N LYS A 68 24.00 -7.01 -5.06
CA LYS A 68 25.41 -7.08 -4.73
C LYS A 68 25.94 -5.76 -4.21
N LEU A 69 26.69 -5.83 -3.12
CA LEU A 69 27.47 -4.73 -2.56
C LEU A 69 28.85 -4.73 -3.20
N LEU A 70 29.28 -3.57 -3.68
CA LEU A 70 30.52 -3.40 -4.44
C LEU A 70 31.46 -2.43 -3.72
N PRO A 71 32.75 -2.36 -4.10
CA PRO A 71 33.62 -1.27 -3.67
C PRO A 71 33.09 0.11 -4.05
N GLU A 72 33.63 1.15 -3.42
CA GLU A 72 33.28 2.56 -3.68
C GLU A 72 31.80 2.88 -3.44
N ASN A 73 31.17 2.20 -2.46
CA ASN A 73 29.77 2.42 -2.08
C ASN A 73 28.75 2.17 -3.20
N LYS A 74 29.10 1.36 -4.21
CA LYS A 74 28.19 1.03 -5.32
C LYS A 74 27.33 -0.18 -4.98
N VAL A 75 26.14 -0.23 -5.54
CA VAL A 75 25.24 -1.39 -5.45
C VAL A 75 24.89 -1.85 -6.86
N ALA A 76 24.91 -3.16 -7.08
CA ALA A 76 24.48 -3.77 -8.32
C ALA A 76 23.21 -4.59 -8.14
N LEU A 77 22.37 -4.51 -9.16
CA LEU A 77 21.17 -5.31 -9.35
C LEU A 77 21.43 -6.22 -10.54
N ILE A 78 21.35 -7.53 -10.31
CA ILE A 78 21.85 -8.53 -11.30
C ILE A 78 20.74 -9.31 -12.00
N ASP A 79 19.49 -9.15 -11.55
CA ASP A 79 18.32 -9.80 -12.14
C ASP A 79 17.16 -8.79 -12.29
N PHE A 80 16.67 -8.71 -13.52
CA PHE A 80 15.56 -7.85 -13.94
C PHE A 80 14.42 -8.65 -14.58
N GLY A 81 14.42 -9.98 -14.42
CA GLY A 81 13.41 -10.89 -14.96
C GLY A 81 11.99 -10.58 -14.47
N ILE A 82 11.88 -9.91 -13.32
CA ILE A 82 10.62 -9.37 -12.83
C ILE A 82 10.72 -7.85 -12.73
N SER A 83 9.89 -7.16 -13.51
CA SER A 83 9.73 -5.71 -13.46
C SER A 83 8.28 -5.39 -13.13
N ALA A 84 8.07 -4.46 -12.21
CA ALA A 84 6.73 -4.01 -11.83
C ALA A 84 6.41 -2.71 -12.57
N ARG A 85 5.17 -2.56 -13.06
CA ARG A 85 4.71 -1.27 -13.58
C ARG A 85 4.57 -0.29 -12.42
N SER A 86 5.04 0.94 -12.59
CA SER A 86 4.80 2.01 -11.62
C SER A 86 3.32 2.35 -11.58
N THR A 87 2.81 2.71 -10.41
CA THR A 87 1.41 3.13 -10.24
C THR A 87 1.08 4.36 -11.08
N ASP A 88 -0.09 4.33 -11.73
CA ASP A 88 -0.61 5.49 -12.46
C ASP A 88 -1.11 6.58 -11.47
N SER A 89 -1.39 6.23 -10.20
CA SER A 89 -1.80 7.16 -9.14
C SER A 89 -0.63 7.55 -8.25
N LYS A 90 0.29 8.36 -8.78
CA LYS A 90 1.53 8.76 -8.09
C LYS A 90 1.25 9.60 -6.85
N GLY A 91 0.28 10.52 -6.91
CA GLY A 91 -0.12 11.35 -5.77
C GLY A 91 -0.72 10.54 -4.62
N ALA A 92 -1.46 9.46 -4.92
CA ALA A 92 -1.97 8.55 -3.90
C ALA A 92 -0.84 7.76 -3.23
N TYR A 93 0.15 7.29 -4.00
CA TYR A 93 1.36 6.65 -3.45
C TYR A 93 2.19 7.62 -2.62
N PHE A 94 2.36 8.85 -3.09
CA PHE A 94 3.04 9.92 -2.36
C PHE A 94 2.37 10.24 -1.03
N GLY A 95 1.03 10.31 -1.01
CA GLY A 95 0.25 10.42 0.22
C GLY A 95 0.54 9.29 1.21
N LEU A 96 0.57 8.04 0.75
CA LEU A 96 0.89 6.87 1.57
C LEU A 96 2.34 6.91 2.09
N LEU A 97 3.31 7.31 1.26
CA LEU A 97 4.72 7.45 1.65
C LEU A 97 4.89 8.45 2.80
N LYS A 98 4.19 9.59 2.76
CA LYS A 98 4.18 10.57 3.85
C LYS A 98 3.62 10.01 5.15
N GLU A 99 2.60 9.16 5.08
CA GLU A 99 2.06 8.51 6.28
C GLU A 99 3.04 7.48 6.85
N TYR A 100 3.79 6.77 6.02
CA TYR A 100 4.85 5.88 6.49
C TYR A 100 6.05 6.64 7.09
N ASP A 101 6.43 7.79 6.53
CA ASP A 101 7.44 8.66 7.14
C ASP A 101 7.01 9.16 8.52
N LYS A 102 5.78 9.65 8.64
CA LYS A 102 5.19 10.03 9.93
C LYS A 102 5.19 8.87 10.92
N LEU A 103 4.84 7.67 10.45
CA LEU A 103 4.87 6.45 11.26
C LEU A 103 6.27 6.22 11.84
N ASN A 104 7.31 6.20 11.00
CA ASN A 104 8.69 5.99 11.41
C ASN A 104 9.21 7.08 12.36
N LYS A 105 8.68 8.32 12.25
CA LYS A 105 8.98 9.44 13.16
C LYS A 105 8.11 9.45 14.43
N GLY A 106 7.30 8.42 14.67
CA GLY A 106 6.43 8.30 15.85
C GLY A 106 5.20 9.20 15.83
N LYS A 107 4.88 9.83 14.70
CA LYS A 107 3.72 10.73 14.49
C LYS A 107 2.52 9.97 13.89
N PHE A 108 2.15 8.85 14.52
CA PHE A 108 1.10 7.98 14.02
C PHE A 108 -0.31 8.61 14.09
N ASP A 109 -1.01 8.61 12.96
CA ASP A 109 -2.46 8.86 12.89
C ASP A 109 -3.15 7.78 12.06
N MET A 110 -3.94 6.93 12.71
CA MET A 110 -4.68 5.85 12.06
C MET A 110 -5.68 6.36 11.02
N ILE A 111 -6.29 7.53 11.25
CA ILE A 111 -7.29 8.08 10.34
C ILE A 111 -6.62 8.47 9.02
N SER A 112 -5.55 9.24 9.08
CA SER A 112 -4.77 9.66 7.91
C SER A 112 -4.11 8.46 7.20
N LEU A 113 -3.51 7.52 7.94
CA LEU A 113 -2.93 6.31 7.35
C LEU A 113 -3.98 5.49 6.61
N PHE A 114 -5.13 5.24 7.22
CA PHE A 114 -6.20 4.48 6.59
C PHE A 114 -6.77 5.20 5.37
N THR A 115 -6.98 6.52 5.46
CA THR A 115 -7.47 7.32 4.33
C THR A 115 -6.54 7.21 3.12
N ASN A 116 -5.23 7.36 3.32
CA ASN A 116 -4.24 7.26 2.24
C ASN A 116 -4.09 5.83 1.73
N THR A 117 -4.20 4.82 2.61
CA THR A 117 -4.24 3.40 2.24
C THR A 117 -5.44 3.11 1.34
N LEU A 118 -6.63 3.60 1.70
CA LEU A 118 -7.85 3.45 0.91
C LEU A 118 -7.75 4.19 -0.42
N ARG A 119 -7.21 5.42 -0.43
CA ARG A 119 -6.96 6.18 -1.66
C ARG A 119 -6.06 5.41 -2.62
N PHE A 120 -5.00 4.79 -2.11
CA PHE A 120 -4.03 4.07 -2.93
C PHE A 120 -4.52 2.69 -3.39
N PHE A 121 -4.97 1.83 -2.48
CA PHE A 121 -5.35 0.44 -2.83
C PHE A 121 -6.81 0.27 -3.25
N GLY A 122 -7.69 1.16 -2.78
CA GLY A 122 -9.13 1.12 -3.01
C GLY A 122 -9.64 2.36 -3.73
N GLY A 123 -8.85 2.91 -4.66
CA GLY A 123 -9.11 4.22 -5.29
C GLY A 123 -10.52 4.39 -5.88
N ASP A 124 -11.16 3.32 -6.37
CA ASP A 124 -12.54 3.37 -6.85
C ASP A 124 -13.54 3.61 -5.72
N LEU A 125 -13.38 2.91 -4.59
CA LEU A 125 -14.21 3.11 -3.40
C LEU A 125 -13.94 4.47 -2.77
N TYR A 126 -12.67 4.88 -2.67
CA TYR A 126 -12.28 6.20 -2.16
C TYR A 126 -12.99 7.33 -2.92
N ARG A 127 -12.90 7.30 -4.26
CA ARG A 127 -13.53 8.28 -5.14
C ARG A 127 -15.05 8.26 -5.06
N ALA A 128 -15.63 7.07 -4.94
CA ALA A 128 -17.07 6.92 -4.81
C ALA A 128 -17.61 7.49 -3.50
N LEU A 129 -16.96 7.20 -2.38
CA LEU A 129 -17.30 7.80 -1.09
C LEU A 129 -17.15 9.32 -1.12
N LEU A 130 -16.09 9.84 -1.73
CA LEU A 130 -15.89 11.29 -1.89
C LEU A 130 -17.02 11.91 -2.71
N LYS A 131 -17.39 11.30 -3.85
CA LYS A 131 -18.45 11.79 -4.75
C LYS A 131 -19.81 11.80 -4.05
N LEU A 132 -20.17 10.72 -3.34
CA LEU A 132 -21.45 10.64 -2.63
C LEU A 132 -21.50 11.60 -1.44
N GLY A 133 -20.40 11.78 -0.72
CA GLY A 133 -20.31 12.74 0.39
C GLY A 133 -20.59 14.17 -0.07
N ASN A 134 -20.00 14.57 -1.19
CA ASN A 134 -20.22 15.89 -1.80
C ASN A 134 -21.64 16.05 -2.39
N THR A 135 -22.25 14.96 -2.86
CA THR A 135 -23.55 15.01 -3.56
C THR A 135 -24.74 14.94 -2.60
N PHE A 136 -24.67 14.09 -1.56
CA PHE A 136 -25.83 13.71 -0.75
C PHE A 136 -25.70 14.04 0.74
N ALA A 137 -24.48 14.29 1.24
CA ALA A 137 -24.23 14.40 2.66
C ALA A 137 -23.80 15.80 3.10
N SER A 138 -24.19 16.86 2.38
CA SER A 138 -23.91 18.25 2.76
C SER A 138 -22.43 18.52 3.09
N ASN A 139 -21.51 18.02 2.26
CA ASN A 139 -20.05 18.10 2.45
C ASN A 139 -19.47 17.25 3.59
N VAL A 140 -20.12 16.18 4.03
CA VAL A 140 -19.49 15.18 4.91
C VAL A 140 -18.44 14.38 4.13
N ASP A 141 -17.20 14.40 4.63
CA ASP A 141 -16.11 13.57 4.14
C ASP A 141 -16.33 12.11 4.57
N MET A 142 -17.02 11.35 3.72
CA MET A 142 -17.34 9.94 3.97
C MET A 142 -16.09 9.08 4.12
N ASN A 143 -14.96 9.44 3.49
CA ASN A 143 -13.70 8.71 3.69
C ASN A 143 -13.19 8.87 5.12
N LYS A 144 -13.29 10.08 5.69
CA LYS A 144 -12.98 10.31 7.11
C LYS A 144 -13.94 9.57 8.05
N GLU A 145 -15.23 9.52 7.75
CA GLU A 145 -16.17 8.75 8.59
C GLU A 145 -15.85 7.25 8.59
N LEU A 146 -15.60 6.67 7.42
CA LEU A 146 -15.15 5.28 7.31
C LEU A 146 -13.85 5.06 8.12
N SER A 147 -12.90 5.99 7.99
CA SER A 147 -11.64 5.95 8.74
C SER A 147 -11.84 6.01 10.27
N ARG A 148 -12.82 6.78 10.76
CA ARG A 148 -13.19 6.81 12.19
C ARG A 148 -13.81 5.50 12.66
N VAL A 149 -14.64 4.86 11.83
CA VAL A 149 -15.19 3.53 12.13
C VAL A 149 -14.08 2.50 12.21
N VAL A 150 -13.16 2.49 11.24
CA VAL A 150 -11.99 1.60 11.25
C VAL A 150 -11.10 1.86 12.46
N SER A 151 -10.79 3.12 12.77
CA SER A 151 -9.95 3.50 13.92
C SER A 151 -10.57 3.07 15.26
N THR A 152 -11.89 3.19 15.39
CA THR A 152 -12.62 2.72 16.59
C THR A 152 -12.53 1.20 16.72
N ASN A 153 -12.79 0.48 15.63
CA ASN A 153 -12.65 -0.98 15.59
C ASN A 153 -11.21 -1.43 15.87
N PHE A 154 -10.22 -0.72 15.34
CA PHE A 154 -8.81 -0.99 15.59
C PHE A 154 -8.49 -0.86 17.08
N LYS A 155 -8.92 0.23 17.75
CA LYS A 155 -8.69 0.44 19.20
C LYS A 155 -9.31 -0.65 20.07
N ILE A 156 -10.51 -1.12 19.70
CA ILE A 156 -11.18 -2.22 20.42
C ILE A 156 -10.38 -3.52 20.25
N LEU A 157 -9.98 -3.83 19.02
CA LEU A 157 -9.30 -5.09 18.69
C LEU A 157 -7.84 -5.13 19.10
N SER A 158 -7.16 -3.99 19.15
CA SER A 158 -5.77 -3.91 19.56
C SER A 158 -5.59 -4.08 21.07
N GLY A 159 -6.66 -4.03 21.87
CA GLY A 159 -6.63 -4.35 23.30
C GLY A 159 -5.64 -3.51 24.12
N GLY A 160 -5.30 -2.30 23.65
CA GLY A 160 -4.28 -1.46 24.30
C GLY A 160 -2.84 -1.77 23.90
N MET A 161 -2.61 -2.53 22.83
CA MET A 161 -1.27 -2.73 22.23
C MET A 161 -0.53 -1.41 22.11
N ASP A 162 0.72 -1.38 22.58
CA ASP A 162 1.56 -0.19 22.40
C ASP A 162 1.91 -0.07 20.92
N ILE A 163 1.17 0.82 20.27
CA ILE A 163 1.33 1.13 18.86
C ILE A 163 2.74 1.66 18.61
N LYS A 164 3.38 2.34 19.58
CA LYS A 164 4.75 2.86 19.43
C LYS A 164 5.78 1.74 19.30
N GLU A 165 5.68 0.69 20.11
CA GLU A 165 6.57 -0.48 19.99
C GLU A 165 6.26 -1.29 18.74
N THR A 166 4.98 -1.38 18.35
CA THR A 166 4.56 -2.07 17.12
C THR A 166 5.10 -1.38 15.87
N ILE A 167 5.18 -0.05 15.88
CA ILE A 167 5.69 0.78 14.77
C ILE A 167 7.18 0.59 14.51
N LYS A 168 7.97 0.29 15.54
CA LYS A 168 9.39 -0.04 15.37
C LYS A 168 9.60 -1.36 14.63
N ASN A 169 8.55 -2.18 14.50
CA ASN A 169 8.60 -3.41 13.75
C ASN A 169 8.42 -3.13 12.24
N PRO A 170 9.31 -3.61 11.35
CA PRO A 170 9.13 -3.49 9.90
C PRO A 170 7.84 -4.14 9.37
N LYS A 171 7.23 -5.03 10.17
CA LYS A 171 5.93 -5.66 9.90
C LYS A 171 4.75 -4.87 10.47
N ALA A 172 4.96 -3.67 11.05
CA ALA A 172 3.93 -2.83 11.64
C ALA A 172 2.71 -2.69 10.72
N ILE A 173 2.94 -2.40 9.44
CA ILE A 173 1.87 -2.21 8.45
C ILE A 173 1.07 -3.48 8.22
N THR A 174 1.73 -4.63 8.17
CA THR A 174 1.05 -5.93 8.03
C THR A 174 0.20 -6.21 9.27
N ILE A 175 0.72 -5.90 10.47
CA ILE A 175 -0.01 -6.03 11.73
C ILE A 175 -1.21 -5.08 11.77
N LEU A 176 -1.01 -3.81 11.41
CA LEU A 176 -2.06 -2.79 11.35
C LEU A 176 -3.16 -3.18 10.36
N ASN A 177 -2.80 -3.64 9.16
CA ASN A 177 -3.76 -4.13 8.17
C ASN A 177 -4.53 -5.37 8.64
N ARG A 178 -3.85 -6.32 9.29
CA ARG A 178 -4.48 -7.53 9.84
C ARG A 178 -5.46 -7.23 10.96
N ILE A 179 -5.18 -6.23 11.80
CA ILE A 179 -6.07 -5.80 12.88
C ILE A 179 -7.23 -4.97 12.32
N ALA A 180 -6.94 -4.01 11.43
CA ALA A 180 -7.94 -3.11 10.87
C ALA A 180 -8.93 -3.86 9.94
N ASN A 181 -8.47 -4.86 9.19
CA ASN A 181 -9.28 -5.62 8.25
C ASN A 181 -9.23 -7.13 8.52
N LYS A 182 -9.33 -7.51 9.80
CA LYS A 182 -9.41 -8.91 10.21
C LYS A 182 -10.55 -9.62 9.47
N ASP A 183 -10.27 -10.81 8.92
CA ASP A 183 -11.20 -11.64 8.14
C ASP A 183 -11.82 -10.91 6.93
N ASN A 184 -11.14 -9.85 6.46
CA ASN A 184 -11.62 -8.96 5.39
C ASN A 184 -13.03 -8.39 5.64
N LYS A 185 -13.39 -8.14 6.90
CA LYS A 185 -14.74 -7.67 7.30
C LYS A 185 -15.16 -6.37 6.62
N PHE A 186 -14.21 -5.52 6.23
CA PHE A 186 -14.49 -4.27 5.54
C PHE A 186 -14.65 -4.43 4.02
N GLY A 187 -14.58 -5.65 3.46
CA GLY A 187 -14.97 -5.85 2.06
C GLY A 187 -14.01 -5.26 1.01
N PHE A 188 -12.79 -4.87 1.40
CA PHE A 188 -11.85 -4.20 0.51
C PHE A 188 -11.28 -5.17 -0.53
N VAL A 189 -11.23 -4.69 -1.78
CA VAL A 189 -10.59 -5.36 -2.91
C VAL A 189 -9.34 -4.57 -3.25
N VAL A 190 -8.18 -5.20 -3.13
CA VAL A 190 -6.88 -4.61 -3.50
C VAL A 190 -6.62 -4.94 -4.97
N LYS A 191 -6.28 -3.93 -5.79
CA LYS A 191 -5.96 -4.15 -7.21
C LYS A 191 -4.65 -4.95 -7.35
N ILE A 192 -4.65 -5.92 -8.27
CA ILE A 192 -3.56 -6.90 -8.48
C ILE A 192 -2.25 -6.22 -8.95
N GLU A 193 -2.33 -5.13 -9.72
CA GLU A 193 -1.16 -4.36 -10.18
C GLU A 193 -0.33 -3.79 -9.02
N SER A 194 -0.98 -3.49 -7.88
CA SER A 194 -0.30 -3.03 -6.69
C SER A 194 0.53 -4.13 -6.02
N THR A 195 0.34 -5.41 -6.36
CA THR A 195 1.00 -6.53 -5.68
C THR A 195 2.48 -6.67 -6.05
N GLU A 196 2.86 -6.41 -7.30
CA GLU A 196 4.26 -6.52 -7.74
C GLU A 196 5.12 -5.40 -7.16
N MET A 197 4.62 -4.16 -7.21
CA MET A 197 5.28 -3.00 -6.59
C MET A 197 5.39 -3.17 -5.07
N LEU A 198 4.33 -3.67 -4.42
CA LEU A 198 4.36 -4.01 -3.00
C LEU A 198 5.38 -5.10 -2.69
N ARG A 199 5.48 -6.13 -3.54
CA ARG A 199 6.47 -7.20 -3.37
C ARG A 199 7.89 -6.65 -3.49
N ALA A 200 8.13 -5.72 -4.41
CA ALA A 200 9.41 -5.03 -4.52
C ALA A 200 9.74 -4.24 -3.24
N ALA A 201 8.81 -3.41 -2.78
CA ALA A 201 8.97 -2.64 -1.53
C ALA A 201 9.19 -3.56 -0.32
N GLN A 202 8.44 -4.65 -0.21
CA GLN A 202 8.56 -5.63 0.87
C GLN A 202 9.91 -6.34 0.84
N SER A 203 10.45 -6.63 -0.35
CA SER A 203 11.76 -7.27 -0.49
C SER A 203 12.89 -6.38 0.04
N VAL A 204 12.84 -5.07 -0.27
CA VAL A 204 13.77 -4.10 0.29
C VAL A 204 13.64 -4.01 1.81
N VAL A 205 12.41 -3.85 2.32
CA VAL A 205 12.16 -3.78 3.77
C VAL A 205 12.69 -5.03 4.48
N THR A 206 12.47 -6.21 3.91
CA THR A 206 12.93 -7.48 4.47
C THR A 206 14.46 -7.59 4.45
N LEU A 207 15.11 -7.14 3.38
CA LEU A 207 16.56 -7.06 3.31
C LEU A 207 17.13 -6.13 4.40
N LEU A 208 16.58 -4.92 4.51
CA LEU A 208 17.00 -3.94 5.51
C LEU A 208 16.81 -4.46 6.94
N ASP A 209 15.69 -5.12 7.21
CA ASP A 209 15.41 -5.75 8.51
C ASP A 209 16.39 -6.89 8.82
N SER A 210 16.64 -7.76 7.84
CA SER A 210 17.56 -8.90 7.99
C SER A 210 19.01 -8.48 8.27
N LEU A 211 19.37 -7.26 7.87
CA LEU A 211 20.69 -6.67 8.14
C LEU A 211 20.69 -5.74 9.37
N GLY A 212 19.57 -5.57 10.07
CA GLY A 212 19.45 -4.66 11.22
C GLY A 212 19.49 -3.17 10.85
N MET A 213 19.24 -2.82 9.58
CA MET A 213 19.43 -1.48 9.02
C MET A 213 18.12 -0.72 8.80
N TYR A 214 16.96 -1.36 8.98
CA TYR A 214 15.65 -0.74 8.72
C TYR A 214 15.47 0.62 9.41
N GLN A 215 15.73 0.68 10.73
CA GLN A 215 15.51 1.89 11.54
C GLN A 215 16.45 3.05 11.19
N LYS A 216 17.59 2.77 10.55
CA LYS A 216 18.54 3.80 10.11
C LYS A 216 18.26 4.26 8.68
N VAL A 217 17.98 3.31 7.79
CA VAL A 217 17.87 3.57 6.35
C VAL A 217 16.51 4.15 5.97
N VAL A 218 15.41 3.51 6.41
CA VAL A 218 14.07 3.85 5.91
C VAL A 218 13.63 5.29 6.24
N PRO A 219 13.81 5.80 7.49
CA PRO A 219 13.38 7.16 7.81
C PRO A 219 14.10 8.22 6.98
N GLU A 220 15.41 8.06 6.76
CA GLU A 220 16.21 9.01 5.97
C GLU A 220 15.84 8.96 4.49
N VAL A 221 15.65 7.76 3.93
CA VAL A 221 15.26 7.59 2.52
C VAL A 221 13.89 8.18 2.25
N TYR A 222 12.90 7.92 3.12
CA TYR A 222 11.56 8.50 2.98
C TYR A 222 11.60 10.03 3.05
N ASP A 223 12.31 10.59 4.03
CA ASP A 223 12.46 12.05 4.17
C ASP A 223 13.11 12.68 2.93
N ALA A 224 14.18 12.08 2.40
CA ALA A 224 14.87 12.55 1.20
C ALA A 224 13.97 12.51 -0.04
N ILE A 225 13.23 11.42 -0.25
CA ILE A 225 12.32 11.29 -1.39
C ILE A 225 11.15 12.26 -1.27
N ILE A 226 10.59 12.43 -0.08
CA ILE A 226 9.49 13.37 0.14
C ILE A 226 9.92 14.79 -0.22
N LYS A 227 11.07 15.24 0.29
CA LYS A 227 11.65 16.55 -0.06
C LYS A 227 11.88 16.70 -1.55
N LYS A 228 12.40 15.67 -2.21
CA LYS A 228 12.65 15.70 -3.66
C LYS A 228 11.35 15.81 -4.47
N VAL A 229 10.34 15.01 -4.15
CA VAL A 229 9.04 15.06 -4.84
C VAL A 229 8.35 16.41 -4.64
N GLU A 230 8.40 16.97 -3.44
CA GLU A 230 7.81 18.30 -3.17
C GLU A 230 8.54 19.43 -3.91
N ALA A 231 9.86 19.33 -4.05
CA ALA A 231 10.67 20.36 -4.71
C ALA A 231 10.65 20.27 -6.24
N GLU A 232 10.68 19.05 -6.78
CA GLU A 232 10.93 18.82 -8.22
C GLU A 232 9.71 18.28 -8.99
N MET A 233 8.70 17.74 -8.30
CA MET A 233 7.51 17.13 -8.90
C MET A 233 6.21 17.63 -8.21
N PRO A 234 5.98 18.95 -8.14
CA PRO A 234 4.84 19.53 -7.41
C PRO A 234 3.47 19.07 -7.97
N GLU A 235 3.41 18.67 -9.23
CA GLU A 235 2.21 18.09 -9.86
C GLU A 235 1.79 16.77 -9.20
N ILE A 236 2.73 15.96 -8.71
CA ILE A 236 2.44 14.72 -7.97
C ILE A 236 1.87 15.06 -6.58
N ALA A 237 2.44 16.08 -5.94
CA ALA A 237 2.00 16.52 -4.61
C ALA A 237 0.58 17.11 -4.63
N THR A 238 0.17 17.66 -5.78
CA THR A 238 -1.14 18.31 -5.99
C THR A 238 -2.12 17.50 -6.83
N GLU A 239 -1.74 16.27 -7.23
CA GLU A 239 -2.54 15.40 -8.08
C GLU A 239 -3.93 15.15 -7.47
N GLN A 240 -4.96 15.56 -8.21
CA GLN A 240 -6.35 15.31 -7.86
C GLN A 240 -6.81 13.97 -8.40
N ASP A 241 -7.63 13.26 -7.63
CA ASP A 241 -8.18 11.99 -8.06
C ASP A 241 -9.19 12.21 -9.21
N PRO A 242 -9.17 11.38 -10.27
CA PRO A 242 -10.11 11.50 -11.38
C PRO A 242 -11.56 11.48 -10.89
N SER A 243 -12.40 12.38 -11.40
CA SER A 243 -13.82 12.43 -11.02
C SER A 243 -14.57 11.20 -11.54
N ILE A 244 -15.56 10.72 -10.78
CA ILE A 244 -16.48 9.67 -11.23
C ILE A 244 -17.94 10.17 -11.23
N SER A 245 -18.78 9.56 -12.07
CA SER A 245 -20.21 9.90 -12.13
C SER A 245 -20.93 9.46 -10.85
N THR A 246 -22.04 10.12 -10.55
CA THR A 246 -22.85 9.80 -9.37
C THR A 246 -23.39 8.38 -9.43
N ASP A 247 -23.91 7.94 -10.58
CA ASP A 247 -24.44 6.57 -10.75
C ASP A 247 -23.35 5.52 -10.52
N ARG A 248 -22.17 5.74 -11.10
CA ARG A 248 -21.03 4.84 -10.89
C ARG A 248 -20.59 4.82 -9.42
N ALA A 249 -20.63 5.96 -8.74
CA ALA A 249 -20.31 6.04 -7.32
C ALA A 249 -21.32 5.26 -6.47
N ILE A 250 -22.61 5.36 -6.80
CA ILE A 250 -23.69 4.59 -6.15
C ILE A 250 -23.45 3.10 -6.35
N ASP A 251 -23.17 2.64 -7.57
CA ASP A 251 -22.89 1.22 -7.86
C ASP A 251 -21.70 0.69 -7.05
N ILE A 252 -20.59 1.42 -7.03
CA ILE A 252 -19.37 1.00 -6.32
C ILE A 252 -19.64 0.87 -4.82
N VAL A 253 -20.30 1.87 -4.21
CA VAL A 253 -20.59 1.88 -2.77
C VAL A 253 -21.62 0.81 -2.42
N SER A 254 -22.63 0.59 -3.26
CA SER A 254 -23.65 -0.45 -3.04
C SER A 254 -23.02 -1.85 -3.06
N ASN A 255 -22.24 -2.17 -4.10
CA ASN A 255 -21.52 -3.44 -4.20
C ASN A 255 -20.56 -3.64 -3.01
N TRP A 256 -19.92 -2.57 -2.53
CA TRP A 256 -19.06 -2.64 -1.35
C TRP A 256 -19.86 -2.91 -0.07
N LEU A 257 -20.96 -2.21 0.14
CA LEU A 257 -21.84 -2.38 1.28
C LEU A 257 -22.45 -3.79 1.34
N GLU A 258 -22.84 -4.36 0.21
CA GLU A 258 -23.28 -5.76 0.11
C GLU A 258 -22.21 -6.72 0.62
N ARG A 259 -20.96 -6.57 0.15
CA ARG A 259 -19.84 -7.39 0.66
C ARG A 259 -19.61 -7.22 2.16
N VAL A 260 -19.80 -6.02 2.70
CA VAL A 260 -19.69 -5.79 4.14
C VAL A 260 -20.86 -6.46 4.87
N ALA A 261 -22.08 -6.37 4.36
CA ALA A 261 -23.25 -7.01 4.95
C ALA A 261 -23.12 -8.53 5.00
N ASP A 262 -22.60 -9.15 3.94
CA ASP A 262 -22.38 -10.60 3.87
C ASP A 262 -21.33 -11.08 4.88
N ARG A 263 -20.31 -10.24 5.17
CA ARG A 263 -19.18 -10.61 6.02
C ARG A 263 -19.37 -10.24 7.49
N ASP A 264 -19.95 -9.09 7.75
CA ASP A 264 -20.17 -8.55 9.10
C ASP A 264 -21.44 -7.65 9.12
N PRO A 265 -22.63 -8.25 9.36
CA PRO A 265 -23.89 -7.51 9.41
C PRO A 265 -23.92 -6.40 10.47
N ALA A 266 -23.20 -6.57 11.58
CA ALA A 266 -23.12 -5.58 12.65
C ALA A 266 -22.30 -4.36 12.22
N LEU A 267 -21.18 -4.58 11.53
CA LEU A 267 -20.39 -3.52 10.90
C LEU A 267 -21.19 -2.78 9.83
N PHE A 268 -21.93 -3.50 8.97
CA PHE A 268 -22.79 -2.89 7.97
C PHE A 268 -23.81 -1.93 8.60
N LYS A 269 -24.51 -2.36 9.66
CA LYS A 269 -25.47 -1.50 10.37
C LYS A 269 -24.80 -0.24 10.93
N ASN A 270 -23.61 -0.39 11.53
CA ASN A 270 -22.82 0.72 12.06
C ASN A 270 -22.42 1.73 10.97
N LEU A 271 -21.98 1.25 9.80
CA LEU A 271 -21.64 2.12 8.66
C LEU A 271 -22.88 2.85 8.13
N MET A 272 -24.01 2.17 7.99
CA MET A 272 -25.26 2.77 7.53
C MET A 272 -25.78 3.87 8.46
N GLU A 273 -25.57 3.73 9.76
CA GLU A 273 -25.94 4.72 10.76
C GLU A 273 -24.99 5.92 10.77
N LYS A 274 -23.68 5.68 10.80
CA LYS A 274 -22.66 6.73 10.98
C LYS A 274 -22.34 7.52 9.71
N MET A 275 -22.47 6.90 8.54
CA MET A 275 -22.16 7.55 7.27
C MET A 275 -23.38 8.21 6.62
N HIS A 276 -24.54 8.23 7.30
CA HIS A 276 -25.81 8.76 6.79
C HIS A 276 -26.22 8.19 5.42
N MET A 277 -25.76 6.99 5.07
CA MET A 277 -25.97 6.32 3.78
C MET A 277 -27.42 5.87 3.52
N LYS A 278 -28.36 6.17 4.43
CA LYS A 278 -29.77 5.81 4.29
C LYS A 278 -30.45 6.48 3.08
N GLN A 279 -29.94 7.63 2.61
CA GLN A 279 -30.49 8.33 1.45
C GLN A 279 -29.91 7.79 0.12
N SER A 280 -28.61 7.45 0.07
CA SER A 280 -27.98 6.88 -1.13
C SER A 280 -28.52 5.49 -1.46
N VAL A 281 -28.79 4.65 -0.47
CA VAL A 281 -29.38 3.31 -0.67
C VAL A 281 -30.87 3.37 -1.06
N LYS A 282 -31.60 4.42 -0.66
CA LYS A 282 -32.99 4.63 -1.12
C LYS A 282 -33.08 5.04 -2.59
N ALA A 283 -32.08 5.78 -3.10
CA ALA A 283 -32.01 6.12 -4.52
C ALA A 283 -31.82 4.86 -5.41
N VAL A 284 -31.04 3.88 -4.93
CA VAL A 284 -30.82 2.58 -5.60
C VAL A 284 -32.12 1.79 -5.76
N LYS A 285 -32.99 1.79 -4.73
CA LYS A 285 -34.28 1.07 -4.80
C LYS A 285 -35.28 1.69 -5.80
N ASN A 286 -35.06 2.92 -6.24
CA ASN A 286 -35.94 3.64 -7.17
C ASN A 286 -35.45 3.60 -8.63
N HIS A 287 -34.34 2.92 -8.92
CA HIS A 287 -33.95 2.54 -10.28
C HIS A 287 -33.98 1.02 -10.39
N PRO A 288 -35.09 0.43 -10.88
CA PRO A 288 -35.12 -0.98 -11.16
C PRO A 288 -34.13 -1.26 -12.27
N THR A 289 -33.16 -2.13 -11.98
CA THR A 289 -32.33 -2.81 -12.96
C THR A 289 -33.28 -3.47 -13.95
N SER A 290 -33.34 -2.98 -15.19
CA SER A 290 -34.04 -3.66 -16.27
C SER A 290 -33.23 -4.89 -16.68
N VAL A 291 -33.27 -5.93 -15.86
CA VAL A 291 -32.90 -7.27 -16.29
C VAL A 291 -34.11 -7.79 -17.06
N LYS A 292 -34.08 -7.66 -18.38
CA LYS A 292 -34.92 -8.51 -19.24
C LYS A 292 -34.44 -9.94 -19.04
N SER A 293 -35.20 -10.72 -18.28
CA SER A 293 -35.13 -12.17 -18.32
C SER A 293 -35.63 -12.62 -19.69
N GLU A 294 -34.71 -13.09 -20.54
CA GLU A 294 -35.07 -14.01 -21.62
C GLU A 294 -35.48 -15.32 -20.94
N GLU A 295 -36.79 -15.53 -20.81
CA GLU A 295 -37.38 -16.80 -20.43
C GLU A 295 -37.20 -17.78 -21.58
N ASN A 296 -36.54 -18.90 -21.27
CA ASN A 296 -36.49 -20.11 -22.08
C ASN A 296 -37.92 -20.65 -22.28
N ASP A 297 -38.44 -20.54 -23.50
CA ASP A 297 -39.51 -21.41 -23.98
C ASP A 297 -38.91 -22.76 -24.37
N GLU A 298 -38.85 -23.68 -23.40
CA GLU A 298 -38.74 -25.11 -23.68
C GLU A 298 -39.60 -25.89 -22.68
N LYS A 299 -40.90 -25.97 -22.98
CA LYS A 299 -41.80 -26.96 -22.37
C LYS A 299 -41.65 -28.29 -23.10
N GLN A 300 -41.28 -29.30 -22.33
CA GLN A 300 -41.36 -30.71 -22.68
C GLN A 300 -42.81 -31.15 -22.97
N SER A 301 -42.94 -31.96 -24.04
CA SER A 301 -43.84 -33.11 -24.27
C SER A 301 -45.14 -33.24 -23.46
N THR A 302 -46.28 -33.57 -24.09
CA THR A 302 -46.78 -34.96 -24.31
C THR A 302 -48.15 -34.90 -25.03
N GLU A 303 -48.41 -35.93 -25.86
CA GLU A 303 -49.59 -36.26 -26.71
C GLU A 303 -49.62 -35.69 -28.14
#